data_AF-A0A1F8PJM9-F1
#
_entry.id   AF-A0A1F8PJM9-F1
#
_cell.length_a   1.000
_cell.length_b   1.000
_cell.length_c   1.000
_cell.angle_alpha   90.00
_cell.angle_beta   90.00
_cell.angle_gamma   90.00
#
_symmetry.space_group_name_H-M   'P 1'
#
loop_
_entity.id
_entity.type
_entity.pdbx_description
1 polymer ?
#
loop_
_entity_poly.entity_id
_entity_poly.type
_entity_poly.pdbx_seq_one_letter_code
_entity_poly.pdbx_strand_id
1 'polypeptide(L)' 'MENITRYMIIGGVILILIGGGIYLAARMGLPLGRLPGYIRIEGENGMFYFPLATSILVSVVLTIFLNIIIRFFKK' A
#
# COMPACT_ATOMS: atom_id res chain seq x y z
N MET A 1 -13.33 20.82 19.91
CA MET A 1 -13.88 20.57 18.57
C MET A 1 -12.78 20.29 17.54
N GLU A 2 -11.73 21.10 17.47
CA GLU A 2 -10.63 20.93 16.50
C GLU A 2 -9.92 19.55 16.54
N ASN A 3 -9.70 18.99 17.73
CA ASN A 3 -9.10 17.66 17.88
C ASN A 3 -9.98 16.54 17.30
N ILE A 4 -11.30 16.63 17.46
CA ILE A 4 -12.25 15.64 16.92
C ILE A 4 -12.23 15.66 15.40
N THR A 5 -12.21 16.86 14.79
CA THR A 5 -12.09 17.01 13.34
C THR A 5 -10.77 16.40 12.82
N ARG A 6 -9.67 16.61 13.55
CA ARG A 6 -8.36 16.04 13.20
C ARG A 6 -8.37 14.51 13.23
N TYR A 7 -8.97 13.90 14.25
CA TYR A 7 -9.09 12.44 14.34
C TYR A 7 -10.00 11.86 13.25
N MET A 8 -11.08 12.54 12.89
CA MET A 8 -11.96 12.11 11.79
C MET A 8 -11.23 12.11 10.44
N ILE A 9 -10.41 13.13 10.17
CA ILE A 9 -9.60 13.20 8.95
C ILE A 9 -8.59 12.05 8.90
N ILE A 10 -7.88 11.79 10.01
CA ILE A 10 -6.90 10.70 10.09
C ILE A 10 -7.57 9.34 9.88
N GLY A 11 -8.71 9.10 10.52
CA GLY A 11 -9.49 7.87 10.35
C GLY A 11 -9.95 7.65 8.91
N GLY A 12 -10.40 8.71 8.23
CA GLY A 12 -10.79 8.67 6.82
C GLY A 12 -9.62 8.33 5.90
N VAL A 13 -8.43 8.91 6.14
CA VAL A 13 -7.21 8.59 5.38
C VAL A 13 -6.85 7.11 5.57
N ILE A 14 -6.87 6.60 6.79
CA ILE A 14 -6.57 5.19 7.08
C ILE A 14 -7.54 4.26 6.35
N LEU A 15 -8.84 4.57 6.37
CA LEU A 15 -9.87 3.79 5.66
C LEU A 15 -9.63 3.77 4.14
N ILE A 16 -9.26 4.91 3.54
CA ILE A 16 -8.94 4.99 2.11
C ILE A 16 -7.68 4.18 1.78
N LEU A 17 -6.67 4.19 2.64
CA LEU A 17 -5.45 3.41 2.43
C LEU A 17 -5.72 1.90 2.51
N ILE A 18 -6.50 1.46 3.51
CA ILE A 18 -6.87 0.04 3.66
C ILE A 18 -7.78 -0.40 2.51
N GLY A 19 -8.85 0.36 2.22
CA GLY A 19 -9.79 0.04 1.15
C GLY A 19 -9.13 0.09 -0.22
N GLY A 20 -8.26 1.08 -0.47
CA GLY A 20 -7.46 1.19 -1.68
C GLY A 20 -6.46 0.04 -1.82
N GLY A 21 -5.81 -0.37 -0.73
CA GLY A 21 -4.91 -1.52 -0.71
C GLY A 21 -5.62 -2.84 -1.01
N ILE A 22 -6.79 -3.07 -0.39
CA ILE A 22 -7.63 -4.26 -0.64
C ILE A 22 -8.16 -4.24 -2.08
N TYR A 23 -8.63 -3.09 -2.56
CA TYR A 23 -9.11 -2.93 -3.94
C TYR A 23 -8.00 -3.19 -4.96
N LEU A 24 -6.79 -2.68 -4.71
CA LEU A 24 -5.65 -2.94 -5.59
C LEU A 24 -5.18 -4.38 -5.50
N ALA A 25 -5.22 -5.01 -4.32
CA ALA A 25 -4.93 -6.43 -4.17
C ALA A 25 -5.94 -7.31 -4.92
N ALA A 26 -7.23 -6.96 -4.87
CA ALA A 26 -8.28 -7.64 -5.63
C ALA A 26 -8.19 -7.36 -7.14
N ARG A 27 -7.84 -6.13 -7.54
CA ARG A 27 -7.80 -5.68 -8.95
C ARG A 27 -6.50 -6.01 -9.67
N MET A 28 -5.37 -6.07 -8.97
CA MET A 28 -4.13 -6.63 -9.54
C MET A 28 -4.36 -8.07 -9.97
N GLY A 29 -5.37 -8.73 -9.40
CA GLY A 29 -5.60 -10.14 -9.61
C GLY A 29 -4.42 -10.89 -9.04
N LEU A 30 -4.66 -11.75 -8.06
CA LEU A 30 -3.79 -12.89 -7.87
C LEU A 30 -4.33 -14.02 -8.75
N PRO A 31 -4.18 -14.03 -10.09
CA PRO A 31 -4.27 -15.28 -10.81
C PRO A 31 -2.98 -16.03 -10.48
N LEU A 32 -3.16 -17.26 -10.05
CA LEU A 32 -2.18 -18.28 -9.77
C LEU A 32 -1.17 -18.59 -10.92
N GLY A 33 -0.95 -17.72 -11.90
CA GLY A 33 0.07 -17.97 -12.91
C GLY A 33 0.17 -16.99 -14.08
N ARG A 34 0.87 -15.86 -13.87
CA ARG A 34 1.54 -14.99 -14.88
C ARG A 34 0.88 -13.63 -15.11
N LEU A 35 1.39 -12.61 -14.42
CA LEU A 35 1.33 -11.21 -14.88
C LEU A 35 2.77 -10.68 -15.10
N PRO A 36 3.03 -10.00 -16.22
CA PRO A 36 4.32 -9.35 -16.46
C PRO A 36 4.47 -8.15 -15.52
N GLY A 37 5.52 -8.16 -14.69
CA GLY A 37 5.79 -7.15 -13.66
C GLY A 37 6.07 -7.73 -12.27
N TYR A 38 5.76 -9.00 -12.04
CA TYR A 38 6.26 -9.77 -10.91
C TYR A 38 7.58 -10.40 -11.30
N ILE A 39 8.66 -10.10 -10.58
CA ILE A 39 9.90 -10.89 -10.74
C ILE A 39 9.59 -12.25 -10.14
N ARG A 40 9.30 -13.19 -11.04
CA ARG A 40 8.99 -14.57 -10.74
C ARG A 40 10.20 -15.37 -11.23
N ILE A 41 11.11 -15.67 -10.31
CA ILE A 41 12.27 -16.50 -10.63
C ILE A 41 11.87 -17.91 -10.21
N GLU A 42 11.47 -18.72 -11.19
CA GLU A 42 11.23 -20.16 -11.03
C GLU A 42 12.55 -20.88 -11.36
N GLY A 43 13.21 -21.42 -10.33
CA GLY A 43 14.36 -22.33 -10.48
C GLY A 43 13.96 -23.77 -10.14
N GLU A 44 14.79 -24.76 -10.52
CA GLU A 44 14.51 -26.19 -10.31
C GLU A 44 14.20 -26.58 -8.85
N ASN A 45 14.65 -25.81 -7.85
CA ASN A 45 14.45 -26.10 -6.42
C ASN A 45 13.65 -25.02 -5.65
N GLY A 46 13.08 -24.00 -6.30
CA GLY A 46 12.36 -22.96 -5.57
C GLY A 46 11.74 -21.87 -6.44
N MET A 47 10.67 -21.26 -5.92
CA MET A 47 9.94 -20.16 -6.58
C MET A 47 10.11 -18.88 -5.77
N PHE A 48 10.82 -17.88 -6.32
CA PHE A 48 10.97 -16.56 -5.70
C PHE A 48 9.99 -15.57 -6.31
N TYR A 49 9.07 -15.06 -5.49
CA TYR A 49 8.01 -14.15 -5.89
C TYR A 49 8.28 -12.75 -5.34
N PHE A 50 8.62 -11.79 -6.21
CA PHE A 50 8.81 -10.40 -5.81
C PHE A 50 7.77 -9.47 -6.46
N PRO A 51 6.76 -9.03 -5.69
CA PRO A 51 5.67 -8.21 -6.20
C PRO A 51 6.07 -6.71 -6.18
N LEU A 52 6.92 -6.30 -7.13
CA LEU A 52 7.45 -4.93 -7.24
C LEU A 52 6.38 -3.85 -7.19
N ALA A 53 5.27 -4.06 -7.90
CA ALA A 53 4.17 -3.10 -7.97
C ALA A 53 3.55 -2.84 -6.59
N THR A 54 3.33 -3.87 -5.78
CA THR A 54 2.81 -3.70 -4.41
C THR A 54 3.85 -3.04 -3.51
N SER A 55 5.13 -3.40 -3.62
CA SER A 55 6.19 -2.82 -2.80
C SER A 55 6.34 -1.31 -3.06
N ILE A 56 6.26 -0.88 -4.32
CA ILE A 56 6.31 0.53 -4.71
C ILE A 56 5.05 1.26 -4.21
N LEU A 57 3.86 0.68 -4.39
CA LEU A 57 2.62 1.29 -3.92
C LEU A 57 2.63 1.49 -2.40
N VAL A 58 3.00 0.45 -1.65
CA VAL A 58 3.10 0.50 -0.19
C VAL A 58 4.12 1.57 0.22
N SER A 59 5.26 1.65 -0.46
CA SER A 59 6.28 2.68 -0.20
C SER A 59 5.72 4.09 -0.38
N VAL A 60 5.08 4.38 -1.53
CA VAL A 60 4.52 5.72 -1.81
C VAL A 60 3.43 6.08 -0.80
N VAL A 61 2.52 5.15 -0.50
CA VAL A 61 1.48 5.33 0.52
C VAL A 61 2.09 5.66 1.88
N LEU A 62 3.07 4.88 2.30
CA LEU A 62 3.71 5.04 3.60
C LEU A 62 4.49 6.37 3.67
N THR A 63 5.15 6.77 2.59
CA THR A 63 5.83 8.07 2.49
C THR A 63 4.84 9.23 2.62
N ILE A 64 3.70 9.18 1.91
CA ILE A 64 2.67 10.23 2.00
C ILE A 64 2.10 10.29 3.42
N PHE A 65 1.77 9.13 4.00
CA PHE A 65 1.23 9.03 5.36
C PHE A 65 2.19 9.59 6.41
N LEU A 66 3.46 9.18 6.39
CA LEU A 66 4.49 9.67 7.30
C LEU A 66 4.74 11.17 7.11
N ASN A 67 4.76 11.66 5.87
CA ASN A 67 4.96 13.08 5.60
C ASN A 67 3.80 13.94 6.14
N ILE A 68 2.56 13.48 5.97
CA ILE A 68 1.38 14.16 6.55
C ILE A 68 1.47 14.17 8.07
N ILE A 69 1.79 13.04 8.70
CA ILE A 69 1.98 12.95 10.15
C ILE A 69 3.06 13.93 10.61
N ILE A 70 4.26 13.87 10.04
CA ILE A 70 5.38 14.73 10.43
C ILE A 70 5.01 16.21 10.27
N ARG A 71 4.35 16.58 9.17
CA ARG A 71 3.92 17.97 8.93
C ARG A 71 2.87 18.44 9.94
N PHE A 72 2.03 17.53 10.43
CA PHE A 72 1.06 17.78 11.48
C PHE A 72 1.67 17.84 12.89
N PHE A 73 2.81 17.17 13.14
CA PHE A 73 3.54 17.24 14.41
C PHE A 73 4.53 18.41 14.47
N LYS A 74 4.97 18.93 13.32
CA LYS A 74 5.82 20.12 13.21
C LYS A 74 5.06 21.45 13.31
N LYS A 75 3.75 21.42 13.50
CA LYS A 75 2.87 22.58 13.68
C LYS A 75 2.19 22.47 15.03
#